data_AF-A0A0Q4DRM0-F1
#
_entry.id   AF-A0A0Q4DRM0-F1
#
_cell.length_a   1.000
_cell.length_b   1.000
_cell.length_c   1.000
_cell.angle_alpha   90.00
_cell.angle_beta   90.00
_cell.angle_gamma   90.00
#
_symmetry.space_group_name_H-M   'P 1'
#
loop_
_entity.id
_entity.type
_entity.pdbx_description
1 polymer ?
#
loop_
_entity_poly.entity_id
_entity_poly.type
_entity_poly.pdbx_seq_one_letter_code
_entity_poly.pdbx_strand_id
1 'polypeptide(L)'
;MPNIPAGAKTPQDHKPEAFKPKVEKVDIELPDGTDDNGDPQTRTVPGRRVTMPVTVGGTIDVEVPDEALDDFEVLDDIRAVQDDNDASRLPSLLRRLVGDQYRDVLKALKGPNGRVTTEAGSTFVMDLFAALSPNS
;
A
#
# COMPACT_ATOMS: atom_id res chain seq x y z
N MET A 1 15.67 35.86 -37.32
CA MET A 1 15.81 34.67 -36.47
C MET A 1 15.80 35.15 -35.02
N PRO A 2 14.96 34.61 -34.12
CA PRO A 2 14.95 35.04 -32.72
C PRO A 2 16.25 34.62 -32.03
N ASN A 3 16.93 35.58 -31.41
CA ASN A 3 18.20 35.41 -30.71
C ASN A 3 17.93 34.90 -29.28
N ILE A 4 18.11 33.60 -29.03
CA ILE A 4 17.99 33.02 -27.69
C ILE A 4 19.35 33.20 -26.99
N PRO A 5 19.41 33.90 -25.84
CA PRO A 5 20.67 34.11 -25.13
C PRO A 5 21.26 32.79 -24.62
N ALA A 6 22.56 32.61 -24.88
CA ALA A 6 23.35 31.48 -24.38
C ALA A 6 23.37 31.52 -22.83
N GLY A 7 22.56 30.68 -22.21
CA GLY A 7 22.37 30.65 -20.75
C GLY A 7 20.93 30.37 -20.31
N ALA A 8 19.95 30.39 -21.21
CA ALA A 8 18.62 29.89 -20.91
C ALA A 8 18.68 28.37 -20.69
N LYS A 9 18.68 27.94 -19.42
CA LYS A 9 18.42 26.55 -19.06
C LYS A 9 17.03 26.23 -19.62
N THR A 10 16.96 25.28 -20.56
CA THR A 10 15.70 24.60 -20.89
C THR A 10 15.04 24.19 -19.57
N PRO A 11 13.70 24.29 -19.43
CA PRO A 11 13.02 23.67 -18.30
C PRO A 11 13.41 22.19 -18.35
N GLN A 12 14.33 21.79 -17.47
CA GLN A 12 14.59 20.38 -17.23
C GLN A 12 13.22 19.80 -16.89
N ASP A 13 12.84 18.74 -17.59
CA ASP A 13 11.69 17.94 -17.23
C ASP A 13 11.71 17.72 -15.72
N HIS A 14 10.84 18.43 -15.01
CA HIS A 14 10.55 18.14 -13.62
C HIS A 14 9.88 16.77 -13.65
N LYS A 15 10.70 15.71 -13.64
CA LYS A 15 10.25 14.37 -13.29
C LYS A 15 9.55 14.56 -11.94
N PRO A 16 8.25 14.29 -11.81
CA PRO A 16 7.56 14.47 -10.55
C PRO A 16 8.34 13.69 -9.51
N GLU A 17 8.68 14.33 -8.38
CA GLU A 17 9.28 13.63 -7.26
C GLU A 17 8.41 12.42 -6.95
N ALA A 18 9.00 11.23 -6.93
CA ALA A 18 8.28 10.01 -6.60
C ALA A 18 7.60 10.24 -5.24
N PHE A 19 6.30 9.97 -5.17
CA PHE A 19 5.54 10.06 -3.93
C PHE A 19 6.27 9.22 -2.87
N LYS A 20 6.68 9.85 -1.77
CA LYS A 20 7.28 9.15 -0.63
C LYS A 20 6.17 8.88 0.38
N PRO A 21 5.79 7.61 0.61
CA PRO A 21 4.81 7.26 1.62
C PRO A 21 5.25 7.76 3.00
N LYS A 22 4.29 8.30 3.76
CA LYS A 22 4.52 8.63 5.18
C LYS A 22 4.21 7.40 6.01
N VAL A 23 5.09 7.07 6.95
CA VAL A 23 4.96 5.90 7.82
C VAL A 23 4.98 6.35 9.27
N GLU A 24 3.94 6.01 10.02
CA GLU A 24 3.78 6.35 11.43
C GLU A 24 3.56 5.07 12.24
N LYS A 25 4.20 4.95 13.40
CA LYS A 25 3.91 3.85 14.33
C LYS A 25 2.59 4.14 15.04
N VAL A 26 1.71 3.16 15.08
CA VAL A 26 0.37 3.27 15.69
C VAL A 26 0.02 1.99 16.41
N ASP A 27 -0.90 2.09 17.36
CA ASP A 27 -1.58 0.94 17.96
C ASP A 27 -2.88 0.68 17.18
N ILE A 28 -3.07 -0.54 16.72
CA ILE A 28 -4.19 -0.96 15.85
C ILE A 28 -5.11 -1.87 16.66
N GLU A 29 -6.41 -1.62 16.62
CA GLU A 29 -7.43 -2.51 17.18
C GLU A 29 -7.79 -3.58 16.15
N LEU A 30 -7.47 -4.84 16.45
CA LEU A 30 -7.80 -5.98 15.61
C LEU A 30 -8.89 -6.84 16.26
N PRO A 31 -9.73 -7.53 15.47
CA PRO A 31 -10.67 -8.51 16.00
C PRO A 31 -9.95 -9.62 16.76
N ASP A 32 -10.47 -9.99 17.93
CA ASP A 32 -9.94 -11.06 18.80
C ASP A 32 -11.06 -12.03 19.22
N GLY A 33 -11.82 -12.50 18.23
CA GLY A 33 -12.92 -13.42 18.44
C GLY A 33 -14.14 -12.79 19.11
N THR A 34 -14.86 -13.61 19.86
CA THR A 34 -16.06 -13.21 20.61
C THR A 34 -15.97 -13.73 22.03
N ASP A 35 -16.52 -12.99 22.99
CA ASP A 35 -16.59 -13.46 24.37
C ASP A 35 -17.69 -14.54 24.59
N ASP A 36 -17.85 -14.97 25.85
CA ASP A 36 -18.85 -15.97 26.24
C ASP A 36 -20.30 -15.53 25.96
N ASN A 37 -20.54 -14.23 25.78
CA ASN A 37 -21.85 -13.66 25.43
C ASN A 37 -22.04 -13.50 23.92
N GLY A 38 -21.01 -13.78 23.12
CA GLY A 38 -21.01 -13.61 21.66
C GLY A 38 -20.70 -12.17 21.22
N ASP A 39 -20.26 -11.30 22.12
CA ASP A 39 -19.90 -9.93 21.79
C ASP A 39 -18.50 -9.90 21.12
N PRO A 40 -18.31 -9.15 20.01
CA PRO A 40 -17.01 -9.03 19.36
C PRO A 40 -15.97 -8.44 20.31
N GLN A 41 -14.82 -9.08 20.40
CA GLN A 41 -13.68 -8.59 21.15
C GLN A 41 -12.64 -8.01 20.20
N THR A 42 -11.87 -7.06 20.71
CA THR A 42 -10.71 -6.50 20.01
C THR A 42 -9.48 -6.61 20.89
N ARG A 43 -8.33 -6.75 20.24
CA ARG A 43 -7.01 -6.63 20.87
C ARG A 43 -6.23 -5.51 20.22
N THR A 44 -5.44 -4.82 21.04
CA THR A 44 -4.55 -3.77 20.57
C THR A 44 -3.20 -4.38 20.21
N VAL A 45 -2.72 -4.12 19.00
CA VAL A 45 -1.41 -4.58 18.52
C VAL A 45 -0.58 -3.42 17.97
N PRO A 46 0.75 -3.47 18.06
CA PRO A 46 1.58 -2.51 17.37
C PRO A 46 1.48 -2.68 15.86
N GLY A 47 1.56 -1.57 15.13
CA GLY A 47 1.63 -1.58 13.69
C GLY A 47 2.04 -0.24 13.12
N ARG A 48 1.76 -0.06 11.82
CA ARG A 48 2.17 1.10 11.06
C ARG A 48 1.01 1.64 10.25
N ARG A 49 0.82 2.95 10.29
CA ARG A 49 -0.06 3.67 9.37
C ARG A 49 0.79 4.20 8.22
N VAL A 50 0.40 3.86 7.00
CA VAL A 50 1.09 4.27 5.77
C VAL A 50 0.14 5.09 4.91
N THR A 51 0.51 6.34 4.62
CA THR A 51 -0.23 7.18 3.67
C THR A 51 0.21 6.86 2.24
N MET A 52 -0.71 6.35 1.42
CA MET A 52 -0.47 5.84 0.07
C MET A 52 -1.25 6.65 -0.98
N PRO A 53 -0.74 6.80 -2.21
CA PRO A 53 -1.46 7.49 -3.28
C PRO A 53 -2.54 6.56 -3.87
N VAL A 54 -3.61 7.15 -4.41
CA VAL A 54 -4.73 6.39 -5.01
C VAL A 54 -5.07 6.89 -6.42
N THR A 55 -5.77 6.05 -7.20
CA THR A 55 -5.94 6.25 -8.65
C THR A 55 -6.71 7.52 -9.01
N VAL A 56 -7.66 7.95 -8.18
CA VAL A 56 -8.43 9.19 -8.40
C VAL A 56 -7.94 10.24 -7.40
N GLY A 57 -6.82 10.89 -7.75
CA GLY A 57 -6.31 12.12 -7.12
C GLY A 57 -6.55 12.22 -5.61
N GLY A 58 -5.72 11.55 -4.81
CA GLY A 58 -5.85 11.55 -3.37
C GLY A 58 -4.90 10.58 -2.70
N THR A 59 -5.12 10.35 -1.41
CA THR A 59 -4.39 9.40 -0.60
C THR A 59 -5.32 8.56 0.26
N ILE A 60 -4.86 7.40 0.67
CA ILE A 60 -5.48 6.55 1.68
C ILE A 60 -4.46 6.26 2.78
N ASP A 61 -4.90 6.34 4.04
CA ASP A 61 -4.12 5.84 5.15
C ASP A 61 -4.46 4.35 5.35
N VAL A 62 -3.41 3.52 5.38
CA VAL A 62 -3.54 2.08 5.55
C VAL A 62 -2.82 1.67 6.82
N GLU A 63 -3.53 1.02 7.72
CA GLU A 63 -2.94 0.45 8.93
C GLU A 63 -2.52 -1.00 8.68
N VAL A 64 -1.25 -1.31 8.93
CA VAL A 64 -0.68 -2.65 8.77
C VAL A 64 -0.13 -3.10 10.12
N PRO A 65 -0.72 -4.15 10.72
CA PRO A 65 -0.19 -4.76 11.95
C PRO A 65 1.25 -5.26 11.75
N ASP A 66 2.13 -5.07 12.73
CA ASP A 66 3.50 -5.58 12.62
C ASP A 66 3.51 -7.12 12.54
N GLU A 67 2.56 -7.78 13.19
CA GLU A 67 2.36 -9.24 13.08
C GLU A 67 1.95 -9.72 11.68
N ALA A 68 1.34 -8.87 10.85
CA ALA A 68 1.03 -9.22 9.46
C ALA A 68 2.31 -9.33 8.61
N LEU A 69 3.40 -8.65 9.02
CA LEU A 69 4.71 -8.77 8.37
C LEU A 69 5.47 -10.02 8.82
N ASP A 70 5.10 -10.61 9.96
CA ASP A 70 5.67 -11.86 10.51
C ASP A 70 4.83 -13.10 10.14
N ASP A 71 3.82 -12.94 9.28
CA ASP A 71 2.99 -14.04 8.78
C ASP A 71 3.73 -14.83 7.70
N PHE A 72 3.88 -16.14 7.91
CA PHE A 72 4.53 -17.05 6.98
C PHE A 72 3.84 -17.09 5.61
N GLU A 73 2.51 -16.92 5.56
CA GLU A 73 1.77 -16.86 4.31
C GLU A 73 2.02 -15.57 3.53
N VAL A 74 2.27 -14.46 4.23
CA VAL A 74 2.68 -13.20 3.60
C VAL A 74 4.06 -13.35 2.98
N LEU A 75 4.99 -14.00 3.67
CA LEU A 75 6.32 -14.30 3.14
C LEU A 75 6.28 -15.21 1.88
N ASP A 76 5.40 -16.22 1.88
CA ASP A 76 5.20 -17.10 0.72
C ASP A 76 4.61 -16.34 -0.49
N ASP A 77 3.58 -15.52 -0.28
CA ASP A 77 3.00 -14.71 -1.34
C ASP A 77 4.00 -13.68 -1.89
N ILE A 78 4.84 -13.07 -1.04
CA ILE A 78 5.92 -12.16 -1.48
C ILE A 78 6.91 -12.91 -2.39
N ARG A 79 7.34 -14.09 -1.97
CA ARG A 79 8.25 -14.93 -2.76
C ARG A 79 7.65 -15.26 -4.13
N ALA A 80 6.39 -15.70 -4.18
CA ALA A 80 5.71 -16.04 -5.42
C ALA A 80 5.60 -14.81 -6.36
N VAL A 81 5.36 -13.62 -5.81
CA VAL A 81 5.31 -12.38 -6.60
C VAL A 81 6.69 -11.99 -7.14
N GLN A 82 7.76 -12.08 -6.33
CA GLN A 82 9.09 -11.62 -6.72
C GLN A 82 9.88 -12.64 -7.55
N ASP A 83 9.86 -13.91 -7.16
CA ASP A 83 10.69 -14.96 -7.78
C ASP A 83 9.95 -15.62 -8.95
N ASP A 84 8.68 -15.98 -8.75
CA ASP A 84 7.89 -16.72 -9.74
C ASP A 84 7.12 -15.79 -10.69
N ASN A 85 7.18 -14.47 -10.46
CA ASN A 85 6.43 -13.44 -11.20
C ASN A 85 4.91 -13.72 -11.21
N ASP A 86 4.38 -14.36 -10.15
CA ASP A 86 2.97 -14.71 -10.05
C ASP A 86 2.15 -13.53 -9.51
N ALA A 87 1.78 -12.63 -10.42
CA ALA A 87 0.93 -11.48 -10.11
C ALA A 87 -0.46 -11.86 -9.57
N SER A 88 -0.89 -13.12 -9.71
CA SER A 88 -2.18 -13.58 -9.18
C SER A 88 -2.22 -13.64 -7.65
N ARG A 89 -1.05 -13.60 -6.99
CA ARG A 89 -0.91 -13.55 -5.52
C ARG A 89 -1.06 -12.14 -4.93
N LEU A 90 -1.00 -11.09 -5.74
CA LEU A 90 -1.09 -9.71 -5.25
C LEU A 90 -2.40 -9.41 -4.46
N PRO A 91 -3.59 -9.89 -4.87
CA PRO A 91 -4.81 -9.67 -4.09
C PRO A 91 -4.80 -10.38 -2.73
N SER A 92 -4.24 -11.60 -2.65
CA SER A 92 -4.15 -12.34 -1.39
C SER A 92 -3.13 -11.71 -0.44
N LEU A 93 -1.98 -11.28 -0.99
CA LEU A 93 -0.97 -10.54 -0.26
C LEU A 93 -1.54 -9.24 0.32
N LEU A 94 -2.18 -8.42 -0.52
CA LEU A 94 -2.80 -7.17 -0.06
C LEU A 94 -3.82 -7.43 1.05
N ARG A 95 -4.67 -8.45 0.90
CA ARG A 95 -5.71 -8.77 1.89
C ARG A 95 -5.12 -9.18 3.25
N ARG A 96 -4.00 -9.90 3.28
CA ARG A 96 -3.32 -10.26 4.53
C ARG A 96 -2.65 -9.05 5.20
N LEU A 97 -2.07 -8.15 4.41
CA LEU A 97 -1.42 -6.95 4.94
C LEU A 97 -2.40 -5.97 5.58
N VAL A 98 -3.54 -5.73 4.95
CA VAL A 98 -4.45 -4.62 5.35
C VAL A 98 -5.73 -5.08 6.05
N GLY A 99 -5.97 -6.40 6.08
CA GLY A 99 -7.14 -7.00 6.73
C GLY A 99 -8.46 -6.42 6.25
N ASP A 100 -9.25 -5.93 7.19
CA ASP A 100 -10.60 -5.41 6.94
C ASP A 100 -10.64 -4.17 6.03
N GLN A 101 -9.54 -3.41 5.97
CA GLN A 101 -9.40 -2.24 5.08
C GLN A 101 -9.34 -2.63 3.59
N TYR A 102 -9.23 -3.92 3.26
CA TYR A 102 -9.01 -4.40 1.90
C TYR A 102 -10.03 -3.84 0.90
N ARG A 103 -11.30 -3.78 1.29
CA ARG A 103 -12.37 -3.25 0.42
C ARG A 103 -12.24 -1.74 0.19
N ASP A 104 -11.82 -1.00 1.20
CA ASP A 104 -11.63 0.45 1.11
C ASP A 104 -10.40 0.78 0.26
N VAL A 105 -9.32 0.02 0.41
CA VAL A 105 -8.15 0.09 -0.48
C VAL A 105 -8.55 -0.17 -1.92
N LEU A 106 -9.26 -1.29 -2.20
CA LEU A 106 -9.72 -1.57 -3.56
C LEU A 106 -10.65 -0.46 -4.09
N LYS A 107 -11.52 0.09 -3.24
CA LYS A 107 -12.40 1.19 -3.62
C LYS A 107 -11.60 2.44 -4.00
N ALA A 108 -10.56 2.76 -3.25
CA ALA A 108 -9.71 3.91 -3.52
C ALA A 108 -8.87 3.74 -4.80
N LEU A 109 -8.48 2.50 -5.12
CA LEU A 109 -7.75 2.15 -6.33
C LEU A 109 -8.62 1.99 -7.60
N LYS A 110 -9.95 2.15 -7.49
CA LYS A 110 -10.82 2.07 -8.67
C LYS A 110 -10.56 3.25 -9.59
N GLY A 111 -10.25 2.96 -10.84
CA GLY A 111 -10.18 3.95 -11.89
C GLY A 111 -11.56 4.45 -12.35
N PRO A 112 -11.61 5.34 -13.36
CA PRO A 112 -12.86 5.92 -13.87
C PRO A 112 -13.89 4.89 -14.36
N ASN A 113 -13.44 3.70 -14.77
CA ASN A 113 -14.29 2.60 -15.22
C ASN A 113 -14.82 1.72 -14.05
N GLY A 114 -14.57 2.10 -12.80
CA GLY A 114 -15.01 1.38 -11.61
C GLY A 114 -14.23 0.09 -11.31
N ARG A 115 -13.12 -0.15 -12.01
CA ARG A 115 -12.26 -1.34 -11.86
C ARG A 115 -10.89 -0.95 -11.33
N VAL A 116 -10.26 -1.86 -10.59
CA VAL A 116 -8.84 -1.78 -10.26
C VAL A 116 -8.07 -2.47 -11.38
N THR A 117 -7.14 -1.77 -12.02
CA THR A 117 -6.27 -2.38 -13.03
C THR A 117 -5.19 -3.21 -12.34
N THR A 118 -4.67 -4.24 -13.01
CA THR A 118 -3.55 -5.03 -12.50
C THR A 118 -2.37 -4.14 -12.14
N GLU A 119 -2.04 -3.17 -13.01
CA GLU A 119 -0.97 -2.20 -12.81
C GLU A 119 -1.19 -1.37 -11.53
N ALA A 120 -2.36 -0.75 -11.35
CA ALA A 120 -2.64 0.05 -10.15
C ALA A 120 -2.58 -0.78 -8.87
N GLY A 121 -3.11 -2.00 -8.90
CA GLY A 121 -3.02 -2.93 -7.78
C GLY A 121 -1.58 -3.34 -7.47
N SER A 122 -0.81 -3.70 -8.48
CA SER A 122 0.59 -4.12 -8.32
C SER A 122 1.46 -2.99 -7.79
N THR A 123 1.34 -1.78 -8.36
CA THR A 123 2.12 -0.62 -7.92
C THR A 123 1.82 -0.30 -6.46
N PHE A 124 0.54 -0.29 -6.08
CA PHE A 124 0.15 -0.03 -4.70
C PHE A 124 0.74 -1.04 -3.71
N VAL A 125 0.65 -2.33 -4.02
CA VAL A 125 1.18 -3.39 -3.14
C VAL A 125 2.70 -3.28 -3.01
N MET A 126 3.41 -3.05 -4.11
CA MET A 126 4.87 -2.91 -4.11
C MET A 126 5.32 -1.67 -3.35
N ASP A 127 4.67 -0.52 -3.56
CA ASP A 127 4.98 0.72 -2.87
C ASP A 127 4.68 0.62 -1.36
N LEU A 128 3.57 -0.04 -0.99
CA LEU A 128 3.21 -0.30 0.42
C LEU A 128 4.27 -1.18 1.07
N PHE A 129 4.66 -2.27 0.41
CA PHE A 129 5.70 -3.16 0.93
C PHE A 129 7.07 -2.47 1.06
N ALA A 130 7.44 -1.65 0.08
CA ALA A 130 8.67 -0.85 0.13
C ALA A 130 8.64 0.15 1.29
N ALA A 131 7.50 0.78 1.57
CA ALA A 131 7.33 1.68 2.71
C ALA A 131 7.43 0.97 4.07
N LEU A 132 6.97 -0.29 4.13
CA LEU A 132 7.00 -1.11 5.35
C LEU A 132 8.35 -1.80 5.59
N SER A 133 9.21 -1.87 4.58
CA SER A 133 10.50 -2.53 4.70
C SER A 133 11.41 -1.76 5.67
N PRO A 134 12.04 -2.42 6.66
CA PRO A 134 12.81 -1.77 7.73
C PRO A 134 14.09 -1.05 7.26
N ASN A 135 14.44 -1.15 5.98
CA ASN A 135 15.64 -0.57 5.37
C ASN A 135 15.36 0.64 4.46
N SER A 136 14.13 1.17 4.43
CA SER A 136 13.74 2.32 3.62
C SER A 136 13.97 3.66 4.33
#